data_AF-A0A350V1C0-F1
#
_entry.id   AF-A0A350V1C0-F1
#
_cell.length_a   1.000
_cell.length_b   1.000
_cell.length_c   1.000
_cell.angle_alpha   90.00
_cell.angle_beta   90.00
_cell.angle_gamma   90.00
#
_symmetry.space_group_name_H-M   'P 1'
#
loop_
_entity.id
_entity.type
_entity.pdbx_description
1 polymer ?
#
loop_
_entity_poly.entity_id
_entity_poly.type
_entity_poly.pdbx_seq_one_letter_code
_entity_poly.pdbx_strand_id
1 'polypeptide(L)'
;SMGFAINNTKAVFEALINKKSEFVRTPKYGIEGDKDKWQDKKYVHKKVVKFSVVLELIIALYSLACVVVSLVTLQISAIPFQLMYTFGFGLVAYLSIKHVIDTNKKIAENKA
;
A
#
# COMPACT_ATOMS: atom_id res chain seq x y z
N SER A 1 -0.93 -9.11 -8.53
CA SER A 1 -2.33 -8.69 -8.27
C SER A 1 -2.74 -8.80 -6.81
N MET A 2 -2.35 -9.84 -6.07
CA MET A 2 -2.84 -10.09 -4.69
C MET A 2 -2.53 -8.96 -3.69
N GLY A 3 -1.28 -8.48 -3.60
CA GLY A 3 -0.90 -7.45 -2.63
C GLY A 3 -1.55 -6.07 -2.84
N PHE A 4 -2.06 -5.79 -4.03
CA PHE A 4 -2.80 -4.54 -4.33
C PHE A 4 -4.32 -4.74 -4.37
N ALA A 5 -4.81 -5.93 -3.98
CA ALA A 5 -6.23 -6.25 -4.08
C ALA A 5 -7.11 -5.26 -3.29
N ILE A 6 -6.67 -4.78 -2.12
CA ILE A 6 -7.44 -3.80 -1.33
C ILE A 6 -7.58 -2.47 -2.06
N ASN A 7 -6.49 -1.98 -2.64
CA ASN A 7 -6.50 -0.73 -3.41
C ASN A 7 -7.34 -0.86 -4.68
N ASN A 8 -7.24 -2.00 -5.35
CA ASN A 8 -8.03 -2.30 -6.54
C ASN A 8 -9.53 -2.40 -6.21
N THR A 9 -9.89 -3.13 -5.15
CA THR A 9 -11.28 -3.23 -4.66
C THR A 9 -11.82 -1.86 -4.30
N LYS A 10 -11.04 -1.03 -3.60
CA LYS A 10 -11.43 0.34 -3.30
C LYS A 10 -11.72 1.15 -4.57
N ALA A 11 -10.86 1.06 -5.59
CA ALA A 11 -11.06 1.77 -6.86
C ALA A 11 -12.33 1.30 -7.59
N VAL A 12 -12.61 -0.01 -7.57
CA VAL A 12 -13.85 -0.58 -8.14
C VAL A 12 -15.08 -0.04 -7.40
N PHE A 13 -15.08 -0.01 -6.07
CA PHE A 13 -16.18 0.56 -5.29
C PHE A 13 -16.39 2.06 -5.57
N GLU A 14 -15.31 2.84 -5.65
CA GLU A 14 -15.38 4.26 -6.01
C GLU A 14 -15.97 4.45 -7.42
N ALA A 15 -15.62 3.59 -8.37
CA ALA A 15 -16.20 3.60 -9.72
C ALA A 15 -17.69 3.22 -9.74
N LEU A 16 -18.11 2.23 -8.95
CA LEU A 16 -19.52 1.82 -8.84
C LEU A 16 -20.40 2.94 -8.24
N ILE A 17 -19.87 3.69 -7.28
CA ILE A 17 -20.54 4.86 -6.67
C ILE A 17 -20.50 6.08 -7.62
N ASN A 18 -19.97 5.92 -8.83
CA ASN A 18 -19.83 6.97 -9.84
C ASN A 18 -19.04 8.18 -9.33
N LYS A 19 -18.14 7.93 -8.36
CA LYS A 19 -17.23 8.94 -7.84
C LYS A 19 -16.19 9.16 -8.92
N LYS A 20 -16.27 10.29 -9.62
CA LYS A 20 -15.32 10.63 -10.69
C LYS A 20 -13.90 10.61 -10.13
N SER A 21 -13.14 9.58 -10.50
CA SER A 21 -11.71 9.54 -10.27
C SER A 21 -11.08 10.61 -11.15
N GLU A 22 -10.37 11.55 -10.53
CA GLU A 22 -9.61 12.61 -11.17
C GLU A 22 -8.39 12.03 -11.90
N PHE A 23 -8.62 11.22 -12.94
CA PHE A 23 -7.66 11.02 -14.03
C PHE A 23 -7.59 12.28 -14.92
N VAL A 24 -7.62 13.47 -14.30
CA VAL A 24 -7.27 14.70 -14.98
C VAL A 24 -5.77 14.60 -15.21
N ARG A 25 -5.35 14.66 -16.48
CA ARG A 25 -3.94 14.69 -16.84
C ARG A 25 -3.35 16.05 -16.47
N THR A 26 -3.25 16.34 -15.18
CA THR A 26 -2.46 17.47 -14.67
C THR A 26 -1.05 16.98 -14.32
N PRO A 27 -0.02 17.79 -14.57
CA PRO A 27 1.35 17.42 -14.25
C PRO A 27 1.48 17.16 -12.73
N LYS A 28 1.86 15.93 -12.36
CA LYS A 28 1.88 15.40 -10.97
C LYS A 28 2.62 16.29 -9.96
N TYR A 29 3.53 17.15 -10.42
CA TYR A 29 4.27 18.08 -9.55
C TYR A 29 4.17 19.56 -9.96
N GLY A 30 3.66 19.87 -11.16
CA GLY A 30 3.51 21.25 -11.66
C GLY A 30 4.71 22.14 -11.32
N ILE A 31 5.93 21.71 -11.67
CA ILE A 31 7.16 22.45 -11.42
C ILE A 31 7.36 23.35 -12.63
N GLU A 32 7.06 24.64 -12.48
CA GLU A 32 7.12 25.61 -13.59
C GLU A 32 8.29 26.60 -13.43
N GLY A 33 9.02 26.59 -12.30
CA GLY A 33 10.22 27.42 -12.11
C GLY A 33 11.23 26.85 -11.10
N ASP A 34 12.44 27.43 -11.08
CA ASP A 34 13.59 26.96 -10.27
C ASP A 34 13.38 27.02 -8.74
N LYS A 35 12.40 27.78 -8.27
CA LYS A 35 12.05 27.89 -6.84
C LYS A 35 11.02 26.85 -6.38
N ASP A 36 10.40 26.12 -7.30
CA ASP A 36 9.39 25.11 -6.97
C ASP A 36 10.06 23.80 -6.53
N LYS A 37 9.99 23.49 -5.24
CA LYS A 37 10.46 22.21 -4.70
C LYS A 37 9.34 21.17 -4.77
N TRP A 38 9.64 20.03 -5.39
CA TRP A 38 8.72 18.90 -5.48
C TRP A 38 8.24 18.38 -4.11
N GLN A 39 9.03 18.64 -3.06
CA GLN A 39 8.82 18.23 -1.66
C GLN A 39 7.64 18.92 -0.97
N ASP A 40 7.21 20.10 -1.44
CA ASP A 40 6.12 20.86 -0.85
C ASP A 40 4.77 20.65 -1.57
N LYS A 41 4.73 19.83 -2.62
CA LYS A 41 3.52 19.63 -3.44
C LYS A 41 2.57 18.59 -2.80
N LYS A 42 1.27 18.76 -3.04
CA LYS A 42 0.16 17.91 -2.53
C LYS A 42 0.31 16.41 -2.80
N TYR A 43 1.11 16.02 -3.80
CA TYR A 43 1.41 14.63 -4.15
C TYR A 43 2.51 13.98 -3.28
N VAL A 44 3.18 14.75 -2.42
CA VAL A 44 4.16 14.21 -1.48
C VAL A 44 3.43 13.44 -0.39
N HIS A 45 3.91 12.22 -0.16
CA HIS A 45 3.24 11.19 0.62
C HIS A 45 2.82 11.72 2.00
N LYS A 46 1.54 11.50 2.34
CA LYS A 46 0.99 11.81 3.67
C LYS A 46 1.80 11.08 4.75
N LYS A 47 2.15 11.79 5.82
CA LYS A 47 2.97 11.33 6.98
C LYS A 47 2.45 10.09 7.73
N VAL A 48 1.23 9.67 7.42
CA VAL A 48 0.48 8.64 8.16
C VAL A 48 0.30 7.39 7.32
N VAL A 49 0.45 6.25 7.99
CA VAL A 49 0.12 4.94 7.44
C VAL A 49 -1.34 4.95 7.01
N LYS A 50 -1.60 4.64 5.74
CA LYS A 50 -2.97 4.58 5.21
C LYS A 50 -3.70 3.40 5.84
N PHE A 51 -5.01 3.55 6.07
CA PHE A 51 -5.86 2.47 6.56
C PHE A 51 -5.77 1.17 5.72
N SER A 52 -5.57 1.30 4.40
CA SER A 52 -5.37 0.14 3.51
C SER A 52 -4.15 -0.71 3.90
N VAL A 53 -3.06 -0.09 4.37
CA VAL A 53 -1.83 -0.78 4.78
C VAL A 53 -2.04 -1.59 6.06
N VAL A 54 -2.87 -1.08 6.97
CA VAL A 54 -3.26 -1.82 8.18
C VAL A 54 -4.08 -3.07 7.81
N LEU A 55 -5.03 -2.93 6.89
CA LEU A 55 -5.78 -4.06 6.37
C LEU A 55 -4.88 -5.07 5.64
N GLU A 56 -3.94 -4.62 4.81
CA GLU A 56 -2.96 -5.50 4.13
C GLU A 56 -2.16 -6.30 5.17
N LEU A 57 -1.72 -5.68 6.27
CA LEU A 57 -0.99 -6.36 7.33
C LEU A 57 -1.86 -7.41 8.06
N ILE A 58 -3.12 -7.09 8.35
CA ILE A 58 -4.06 -8.02 8.99
C ILE A 58 -4.27 -9.25 8.10
N ILE A 59 -4.46 -9.06 6.79
CA ILE A 59 -4.64 -10.18 5.84
C ILE A 59 -3.34 -11.00 5.71
N ALA A 60 -2.18 -10.36 5.73
CA ALA A 60 -0.89 -11.06 5.73
C ALA A 60 -0.75 -11.96 6.97
N LEU A 61 -1.07 -11.46 8.17
CA LEU A 61 -1.04 -12.25 9.40
C LEU A 61 -2.09 -13.36 9.42
N TYR A 62 -3.29 -13.08 8.91
CA TYR A 62 -4.36 -14.07 8.77
C TYR A 62 -3.94 -15.22 7.85
N SER A 63 -3.42 -14.91 6.65
CA SER A 63 -2.95 -15.93 5.72
C SER A 63 -1.77 -16.73 6.28
N LEU A 64 -0.87 -16.10 7.05
CA LEU A 64 0.20 -16.80 7.76
C LEU A 64 -0.37 -17.81 8.77
N ALA A 65 -1.39 -17.42 9.54
CA ALA A 65 -2.08 -18.34 10.44
C ALA A 65 -2.74 -19.49 9.67
N CYS A 66 -3.33 -19.22 8.50
CA CYS A 66 -3.88 -20.26 7.63
C CYS A 66 -2.81 -21.24 7.09
N VAL A 67 -1.57 -20.79 6.86
CA VAL A 67 -0.44 -21.69 6.52
C VAL A 67 -0.21 -22.68 7.66
N VAL A 68 -0.17 -22.20 8.92
CA VAL A 68 0.01 -23.05 10.10
C VAL A 68 -1.13 -24.06 10.22
N VAL A 69 -2.37 -23.61 10.06
CA VAL A 69 -3.54 -24.50 10.09
C VAL A 69 -3.46 -25.56 8.98
N SER A 70 -3.08 -25.15 7.77
CA SER A 70 -2.95 -26.07 6.61
C SER A 70 -1.86 -27.13 6.81
N LEU A 71 -0.80 -26.80 7.56
CA LEU A 71 0.25 -27.75 7.94
C LEU A 71 -0.29 -28.80 8.93
N VAL A 72 -1.06 -28.38 9.93
CA VAL A 72 -1.64 -29.28 10.95
C VAL A 72 -2.71 -30.19 10.33
N THR A 73 -3.52 -29.69 9.40
CA THR A 73 -4.56 -30.48 8.71
C THR A 73 -4.03 -31.30 7.54
N LEU A 74 -2.72 -31.31 7.29
CA LEU A 74 -2.06 -31.98 6.17
C LEU A 74 -2.63 -31.60 4.79
N GLN A 75 -3.16 -30.39 4.66
CA GLN A 75 -3.70 -29.85 3.41
C GLN A 75 -2.58 -29.22 2.56
N ILE A 76 -1.70 -30.08 2.03
CA ILE A 76 -0.48 -29.65 1.34
C ILE A 76 -0.79 -28.80 0.09
N SER A 77 -1.90 -29.08 -0.59
CA SER A 77 -2.33 -28.33 -1.78
C SER A 77 -2.69 -26.86 -1.49
N ALA A 78 -3.13 -26.53 -0.28
CA ALA A 78 -3.51 -25.17 0.10
C ALA A 78 -2.31 -24.29 0.49
N ILE A 79 -1.20 -24.89 0.92
CA ILE A 79 0.02 -24.22 1.38
C ILE A 79 0.61 -23.27 0.32
N PRO A 80 0.85 -23.67 -0.94
CA PRO A 80 1.47 -22.77 -1.91
C PRO A 80 0.63 -21.52 -2.16
N PHE A 81 -0.70 -21.66 -2.24
CA PHE A 81 -1.59 -20.51 -2.41
C PHE A 81 -1.57 -19.58 -1.20
N GLN A 82 -1.59 -20.14 0.00
CA GLN A 82 -1.60 -19.35 1.24
C GLN A 82 -0.29 -18.60 1.45
N LEU A 83 0.84 -19.23 1.11
CA LEU A 83 2.13 -18.56 1.08
C LEU A 83 2.15 -17.41 0.06
N MET A 84 1.60 -17.58 -1.15
CA MET A 84 1.50 -16.49 -2.12
C MET A 84 0.72 -15.29 -1.57
N TYR A 85 -0.36 -15.52 -0.82
CA TYR A 85 -1.11 -14.44 -0.16
C TYR A 85 -0.30 -13.80 0.97
N THR A 86 0.36 -14.59 1.82
CA THR A 86 1.20 -14.08 2.90
C THR A 86 2.32 -13.19 2.37
N PHE A 87 3.07 -13.66 1.37
CA PHE A 87 4.12 -12.86 0.75
C PHE A 87 3.56 -11.66 -0.01
N GLY A 88 2.46 -11.84 -0.75
CA GLY A 88 1.85 -10.77 -1.53
C GLY A 88 1.42 -9.59 -0.67
N PHE A 89 0.64 -9.83 0.38
CA PHE A 89 0.19 -8.77 1.30
C PHE A 89 1.31 -8.31 2.25
N GLY A 90 2.16 -9.22 2.73
CA GLY A 90 3.28 -8.89 3.60
C GLY A 90 4.30 -7.95 2.95
N LEU A 91 4.66 -8.19 1.68
CA LEU A 91 5.59 -7.33 0.94
C LEU A 91 5.00 -5.93 0.72
N VAL A 92 3.72 -5.83 0.32
CA VAL A 92 3.09 -4.53 0.09
C VAL A 92 2.96 -3.74 1.40
N ALA A 93 2.58 -4.41 2.50
CA ALA A 93 2.53 -3.78 3.81
C ALA A 93 3.91 -3.29 4.27
N TYR A 94 4.94 -4.14 4.16
CA TYR A 94 6.31 -3.81 4.53
C TYR A 94 6.86 -2.62 3.74
N LEU A 95 6.76 -2.66 2.41
CA LEU A 95 7.26 -1.59 1.55
C LEU A 95 6.49 -0.27 1.80
N SER A 96 5.18 -0.34 2.04
CA SER A 96 4.37 0.84 2.34
C SER A 96 4.77 1.48 3.67
N ILE A 97 5.02 0.69 4.71
CA ILE A 97 5.46 1.20 6.02
C ILE A 97 6.87 1.79 5.90
N LYS A 98 7.81 1.06 5.27
CA LYS A 98 9.18 1.53 5.05
C LYS A 98 9.21 2.88 4.32
N HIS A 99 8.42 3.01 3.26
CA HIS A 99 8.31 4.25 2.50
C HIS A 99 7.82 5.44 3.33
N VAL A 100 6.86 5.23 4.23
CA VAL A 100 6.37 6.26 5.15
C VAL A 100 7.46 6.68 6.14
N ILE A 101 8.19 5.71 6.70
CA ILE A 101 9.30 5.97 7.64
C ILE A 101 10.42 6.76 6.95
N ASP A 102 10.87 6.31 5.79
CA ASP A 102 11.94 6.96 5.01
C ASP A 102 11.55 8.40 4.62
N THR A 103 10.28 8.60 4.26
CA THR A 103 9.75 9.93 3.94
C THR A 103 9.75 10.83 5.18
N ASN A 104 9.28 10.33 6.32
CA ASN A 104 9.24 11.09 7.57
C ASN A 104 10.66 11.47 8.06
N LYS A 105 11.64 10.57 7.89
CA LYS A 105 13.05 10.84 8.20
C LYS A 105 13.61 11.99 7.36
N LYS A 106 13.43 11.94 6.03
CA LYS A 106 13.88 13.01 5.12
C LYS A 106 13.23 14.36 5.42
N ILE A 107 11.97 14.37 5.86
CA ILE A 107 11.28 15.61 6.26
C ILE A 107 11.88 16.18 7.55
N ALA A 108 12.24 15.33 8.52
CA ALA A 108 12.87 15.77 9.76
C ALA A 108 14.26 16.37 9.50
N GLU A 109 15.05 15.75 8.62
CA GLU A 109 16.39 16.25 8.22
C GLU A 109 16.33 17.59 7.49
N ASN A 110 15.35 17.81 6.61
CA ASN A 110 15.18 19.10 5.90
C ASN A 110 14.65 20.25 6.78
N LYS A 111 14.19 19.95 8.00
CA LYS A 111 13.70 20.95 8.97
C LYS A 111 14.75 21.39 9.98
N ALA A 112 15.86 20.66 10.09
CA ALA A 112 17.02 21.01 10.92
C ALA A 112 17.96 21.94 10.14
#